data_AF-Q8RXM1-F1
#
_entry.id   AF-Q8RXM1-F1
#
_cell.length_a   1.000
_cell.length_b   1.000
_cell.length_c   1.000
_cell.angle_alpha   90.00
_cell.angle_beta   90.00
_cell.angle_gamma   90.00
#
_symmetry.space_group_name_H-M   'P 1'
#
loop_
_entity.id
_entity.type
_entity.pdbx_description
1 polymer ?
#
loop_
_entity_poly.entity_id
_entity_poly.type
_entity_poly.pdbx_seq_one_letter_code
_entity_poly.pdbx_strand_id
1 'polypeptide(L)'
;EEKEKRLEELFESEIDNAADDRHGPMEEIPEEGVAALAGKKTIDVLSAADSIIDALEVAEDETKRHAAYEEEKTKGKVPEYLPNAVMFGLSPSEYVLRAISNVRTNDLEQTLLALPFSDSLKFLCYMKDWSLIPEKVELVSRIATIILQTHHNQLVTTPSARPILSVLRDILYSEIKACKDTIGFNLAAMDHVKQMMDARSDAPFKDAKAKLLEIRSQQAKRMASRGDTKMEKKRKKKQKKLEEGQHGHALF
;
A
#
# COMPACT_ATOMS: atom_id res chain seq x y z
N GLU A 1 1.47 -47.01 -6.07
CA GLU A 1 2.32 -47.63 -5.04
C GLU A 1 3.80 -47.25 -5.10
N GLU A 2 4.71 -47.91 -5.84
CA GLU A 2 6.16 -47.58 -5.70
C GLU A 2 6.53 -46.15 -6.17
N LYS A 3 5.80 -45.59 -7.14
CA LYS A 3 6.00 -44.21 -7.60
C LYS A 3 5.44 -43.15 -6.65
N GLU A 4 4.34 -43.46 -5.97
CA GLU A 4 3.76 -42.57 -4.93
C GLU A 4 4.65 -42.56 -3.71
N LYS A 5 5.16 -43.74 -3.31
CA LYS A 5 6.03 -43.88 -2.15
C LYS A 5 7.33 -43.07 -2.29
N ARG A 6 7.92 -43.03 -3.49
CA ARG A 6 9.08 -42.16 -3.76
C ARG A 6 8.76 -40.68 -3.71
N LEU A 7 7.54 -40.29 -4.11
CA LEU A 7 7.13 -38.89 -4.10
C LEU A 7 6.86 -38.42 -2.68
N GLU A 8 6.26 -39.26 -1.85
CA GLU A 8 6.07 -39.02 -0.42
C GLU A 8 7.42 -38.94 0.32
N GLU A 9 8.38 -39.82 0.00
CA GLU A 9 9.72 -39.81 0.59
C GLU A 9 10.49 -38.50 0.26
N LEU A 10 10.32 -37.98 -0.97
CA LEU A 10 10.88 -36.70 -1.39
C LEU A 10 10.26 -35.53 -0.61
N PHE A 11 8.93 -35.50 -0.47
CA PHE A 11 8.23 -34.46 0.29
C PHE A 11 8.56 -34.48 1.79
N GLU A 12 8.68 -35.66 2.41
CA GLU A 12 9.11 -35.76 3.81
C GLU A 12 10.54 -35.27 4.01
N SER A 13 11.45 -35.59 3.09
CA SER A 13 12.85 -35.12 3.16
C SER A 13 12.98 -33.60 3.02
N GLU A 14 12.10 -32.95 2.25
CA GLU A 14 12.13 -31.49 2.05
C GLU A 14 11.61 -30.75 3.29
N ILE A 15 10.66 -31.35 4.01
CA ILE A 15 10.13 -30.82 5.29
C ILE A 15 11.15 -30.98 6.42
N ASP A 16 11.86 -32.10 6.48
CA ASP A 16 12.84 -32.37 7.54
C ASP A 16 14.08 -31.45 7.41
N ASN A 17 14.52 -31.16 6.17
CA ASN A 17 15.59 -30.19 5.91
C ASN A 17 15.20 -28.75 6.29
N ALA A 18 13.93 -28.38 6.18
CA ALA A 18 13.44 -27.05 6.58
C ALA A 18 13.34 -26.88 8.10
N ALA A 19 13.30 -27.97 8.87
CA ALA A 19 13.19 -27.92 10.32
C ALA A 19 14.54 -27.68 11.02
N ASP A 20 15.64 -28.14 10.43
CA ASP A 20 17.00 -28.09 11.00
C ASP A 20 17.73 -26.74 10.74
N ASP A 21 17.27 -25.96 9.76
CA ASP A 21 17.95 -24.72 9.33
C ASP A 21 17.52 -23.44 10.09
N ARG A 22 16.88 -23.59 11.26
CA ARG A 22 16.35 -22.44 12.03
C ARG A 22 17.36 -21.71 12.93
N HIS A 23 18.64 -22.11 12.94
CA HIS A 23 19.65 -21.52 13.83
C HIS A 23 21.03 -21.28 13.17
N GLY A 24 21.07 -20.92 11.88
CA GLY A 24 22.28 -20.42 11.20
C GLY A 24 22.21 -18.91 10.89
N PRO A 25 23.34 -18.16 10.87
CA PRO A 25 23.33 -16.75 10.52
C PRO A 25 22.92 -16.58 9.06
N MET A 26 21.93 -15.70 8.81
CA MET A 26 21.41 -15.26 7.51
C MET A 26 22.48 -15.29 6.39
N GLU A 27 22.56 -16.41 5.68
CA GLU A 27 23.35 -16.55 4.47
C GLU A 27 22.41 -16.33 3.28
N GLU A 28 22.93 -15.64 2.27
CA GLU A 28 22.20 -15.00 1.18
C GLU A 28 21.21 -15.96 0.50
N ILE A 29 19.96 -15.50 0.36
CA ILE A 29 18.88 -16.21 -0.32
C ILE A 29 19.36 -16.55 -1.75
N PRO A 30 19.43 -17.84 -2.15
CA PRO A 30 19.80 -18.21 -3.51
C PRO A 30 18.80 -17.62 -4.53
N GLU A 31 19.33 -16.98 -5.57
CA GLU A 31 18.56 -16.30 -6.64
C GLU A 31 17.50 -17.19 -7.34
N GLU A 32 17.61 -18.52 -7.26
CA GLU A 32 16.63 -19.47 -7.80
C GLU A 32 15.27 -19.44 -7.08
N GLY A 33 15.23 -19.10 -5.79
CA GLY A 33 13.99 -18.99 -5.04
C GLY A 33 13.16 -17.76 -5.42
N VAL A 34 13.82 -16.67 -5.81
CA VAL A 34 13.18 -15.40 -6.15
C VAL A 34 12.43 -15.50 -7.48
N ALA A 35 13.00 -16.21 -8.47
CA ALA A 35 12.35 -16.45 -9.76
C ALA A 35 11.12 -17.37 -9.64
N ALA A 36 11.21 -18.44 -8.84
CA ALA A 36 10.07 -19.32 -8.56
C ALA A 36 8.96 -18.61 -7.77
N LEU A 37 9.32 -17.77 -6.79
CA LEU A 37 8.37 -16.94 -6.04
C LEU A 37 7.72 -15.87 -6.93
N ALA A 38 8.47 -15.28 -7.86
CA ALA A 38 7.91 -14.34 -8.84
C ALA A 38 6.92 -15.04 -9.77
N GLY A 39 7.22 -16.24 -10.26
CA GLY A 39 6.31 -17.05 -11.07
C GLY A 39 5.00 -17.40 -10.35
N LYS A 40 5.09 -17.82 -9.07
CA LYS A 40 3.91 -18.10 -8.23
C LYS A 40 3.03 -16.85 -8.04
N LYS A 41 3.65 -15.69 -7.76
CA LYS A 41 2.91 -14.42 -7.64
C LYS A 41 2.19 -14.05 -8.93
N THR A 42 2.80 -14.24 -10.09
CA THR A 42 2.15 -13.98 -11.38
C THR A 42 0.94 -14.90 -11.62
N ILE A 43 1.06 -16.18 -11.26
CA ILE A 43 -0.06 -17.14 -11.38
C ILE A 43 -1.22 -16.75 -10.45
N ASP A 44 -0.93 -16.40 -9.19
CA ASP A 44 -1.94 -15.94 -8.23
C ASP A 44 -2.67 -14.68 -8.75
N VAL A 45 -1.92 -13.72 -9.31
CA VAL A 45 -2.46 -12.48 -9.88
C VAL A 45 -3.42 -12.76 -11.04
N LEU A 46 -3.01 -13.65 -11.95
CA LEU A 46 -3.84 -14.04 -13.10
C LEU A 46 -5.11 -14.78 -12.65
N SER A 47 -4.98 -15.71 -11.71
CA SER A 47 -6.14 -16.41 -11.14
C SER A 47 -7.10 -15.46 -10.43
N ALA A 48 -6.59 -14.44 -9.74
CA ALA A 48 -7.42 -13.40 -9.14
C ALA A 48 -8.12 -12.55 -10.21
N ALA A 49 -7.46 -12.24 -11.33
CA ALA A 49 -8.06 -11.50 -12.44
C ALA A 49 -9.17 -12.31 -13.10
N ASP A 50 -8.95 -13.60 -13.37
CA ASP A 50 -9.96 -14.51 -13.91
C ASP A 50 -11.17 -14.61 -12.97
N SER A 51 -10.94 -14.77 -11.66
CA SER A 51 -12.02 -14.79 -10.67
C SER A 51 -12.85 -13.50 -10.64
N ILE A 52 -12.23 -12.35 -10.91
CA ILE A 52 -12.94 -11.07 -10.99
C ILE A 52 -13.75 -10.98 -12.29
N ILE A 53 -13.19 -11.42 -13.41
CA ILE A 53 -13.88 -11.43 -14.71
C ILE A 53 -15.11 -12.33 -14.62
N ASP A 54 -14.95 -13.54 -14.09
CA ASP A 54 -16.07 -14.47 -13.85
C ASP A 54 -17.15 -13.82 -12.97
N ALA A 55 -16.74 -13.10 -11.92
CA ALA A 55 -17.68 -12.42 -11.04
C ALA A 55 -18.46 -11.30 -11.75
N LEU A 56 -17.80 -10.55 -12.64
CA LEU A 56 -18.42 -9.52 -13.45
C LEU A 56 -19.42 -10.11 -14.45
N GLU A 57 -19.07 -11.21 -15.11
CA GLU A 57 -19.94 -11.90 -16.07
C GLU A 57 -21.21 -12.41 -15.37
N VAL A 58 -21.05 -13.11 -14.25
CA VAL A 58 -22.19 -13.58 -13.44
C VAL A 58 -23.08 -12.43 -12.98
N ALA A 59 -22.49 -11.31 -12.54
CA ALA A 59 -23.24 -10.14 -12.12
C ALA A 59 -23.98 -9.45 -13.29
N GLU A 60 -23.37 -9.40 -14.47
CA GLU A 60 -23.97 -8.83 -15.67
C GLU A 60 -25.17 -9.67 -16.15
N ASP A 61 -25.00 -10.99 -16.20
CA ASP A 61 -26.06 -11.92 -16.58
C ASP A 61 -27.23 -11.88 -15.58
N GLU A 62 -26.94 -11.79 -14.29
CA GLU A 62 -27.97 -11.62 -13.27
C GLU A 62 -28.72 -10.29 -13.43
N THR A 63 -28.00 -9.21 -13.70
CA THR A 63 -28.60 -7.88 -13.90
C THR A 63 -29.51 -7.88 -15.13
N LYS A 64 -29.09 -8.52 -16.23
CA LYS A 64 -29.92 -8.69 -17.45
C LYS A 64 -31.16 -9.54 -17.16
N ARG A 65 -30.99 -10.64 -16.44
CA ARG A 65 -32.09 -11.54 -16.05
C ARG A 65 -33.11 -10.83 -15.18
N HIS A 66 -32.65 -10.05 -14.21
CA HIS A 66 -33.49 -9.24 -13.34
C HIS A 66 -34.22 -8.14 -14.13
N ALA A 67 -33.56 -7.48 -15.08
CA ALA A 67 -34.18 -6.46 -15.93
C ALA A 67 -35.28 -7.06 -16.83
N ALA A 68 -35.01 -8.20 -17.47
CA ALA A 68 -36.00 -8.91 -18.28
C ALA A 68 -37.20 -9.39 -17.44
N TYR A 69 -36.94 -9.86 -16.23
CA TYR A 69 -37.98 -10.24 -15.28
C TYR A 69 -38.88 -9.05 -14.89
N GLU A 70 -38.29 -7.89 -14.56
CA GLU A 70 -39.06 -6.69 -14.23
C GLU A 70 -39.88 -6.22 -15.44
N GLU A 71 -39.37 -6.33 -16.67
CA GLU A 71 -40.14 -6.02 -17.87
C GLU A 71 -41.34 -6.96 -18.06
N GLU A 72 -41.14 -8.27 -17.91
CA GLU A 72 -42.23 -9.27 -17.97
C GLU A 72 -43.27 -9.05 -16.86
N LYS A 73 -42.84 -8.66 -15.66
CA LYS A 73 -43.70 -8.36 -14.52
C LYS A 73 -44.59 -7.15 -14.75
N THR A 74 -44.11 -6.15 -15.51
CA THR A 74 -44.97 -5.04 -15.94
C THR A 74 -46.01 -5.46 -16.98
N LYS A 75 -45.78 -6.56 -17.70
CA LYS A 75 -46.66 -7.10 -18.75
C LYS A 75 -47.65 -8.16 -18.23
N GLY A 76 -47.46 -8.71 -17.02
CA GLY A 76 -48.38 -9.68 -16.41
C GLY A 76 -47.90 -10.30 -15.10
N LYS A 77 -48.63 -11.30 -14.59
CA LYS A 77 -48.23 -12.08 -13.41
C LYS A 77 -47.16 -13.11 -13.81
N VAL A 78 -45.91 -12.78 -13.52
CA VAL A 78 -44.75 -13.67 -13.72
C VAL A 78 -44.53 -14.49 -12.43
N PRO A 79 -44.05 -15.75 -12.51
CA PRO A 79 -43.62 -16.53 -11.36
C PRO A 79 -42.55 -15.81 -10.52
N GLU A 80 -42.40 -16.18 -9.25
CA GLU A 80 -41.46 -15.53 -8.32
C GLU A 80 -40.00 -15.60 -8.81
N TYR A 81 -39.29 -14.48 -8.74
CA TYR A 81 -37.89 -14.38 -9.15
C TYR A 81 -37.00 -15.24 -8.24
N LEU A 82 -36.26 -16.18 -8.82
CA LEU A 82 -35.30 -17.00 -8.09
C LEU A 82 -33.88 -16.41 -8.26
N PRO A 83 -33.28 -15.86 -7.19
CA PRO A 83 -31.91 -15.35 -7.23
C PRO A 83 -30.90 -16.43 -7.64
N ASN A 84 -29.82 -16.01 -8.29
CA ASN A 84 -28.76 -16.94 -8.68
C ASN A 84 -28.06 -17.53 -7.44
N ALA A 85 -28.06 -18.86 -7.32
CA ALA A 85 -27.43 -19.57 -6.21
C ALA A 85 -25.91 -19.35 -6.11
N VAL A 86 -25.25 -19.09 -7.26
CA VAL A 86 -23.80 -18.83 -7.33
C VAL A 86 -23.43 -17.53 -6.60
N MET A 87 -24.34 -16.57 -6.54
CA MET A 87 -24.10 -15.27 -5.91
C MET A 87 -24.29 -15.30 -4.39
N PHE A 88 -24.58 -16.47 -3.80
CA PHE A 88 -24.80 -16.65 -2.37
C PHE A 88 -25.89 -15.74 -1.78
N GLY A 89 -26.86 -15.32 -2.60
CA GLY A 89 -27.92 -14.39 -2.21
C GLY A 89 -27.47 -12.92 -2.10
N LEU A 90 -26.27 -12.57 -2.55
CA LEU A 90 -25.79 -11.19 -2.61
C LEU A 90 -26.35 -10.46 -3.84
N SER A 91 -26.42 -9.13 -3.76
CA SER A 91 -26.71 -8.32 -4.94
C SER A 91 -25.58 -8.40 -5.98
N PRO A 92 -25.83 -8.17 -7.29
CA PRO A 92 -24.78 -8.15 -8.32
C PRO A 92 -23.60 -7.23 -7.97
N SER A 93 -23.91 -6.05 -7.43
CA SER A 93 -22.91 -5.07 -7.01
C SER A 93 -22.05 -5.57 -5.84
N GLU A 94 -22.67 -6.17 -4.81
CA GLU A 94 -21.95 -6.70 -3.64
C GLU A 94 -21.14 -7.94 -3.97
N TYR A 95 -21.61 -8.78 -4.89
CA TYR A 95 -20.89 -9.98 -5.32
C TYR A 95 -19.55 -9.62 -5.98
N VAL A 96 -19.55 -8.64 -6.89
CA VAL A 96 -18.33 -8.12 -7.51
C VAL A 96 -17.44 -7.42 -6.48
N LEU A 97 -18.03 -6.64 -5.56
CA LEU A 97 -17.28 -6.00 -4.47
C LEU A 97 -16.59 -7.02 -3.57
N ARG A 98 -17.21 -8.17 -3.31
CA ARG A 98 -16.62 -9.26 -2.55
C ARG A 98 -15.44 -9.88 -3.30
N ALA A 99 -15.59 -10.14 -4.61
CA ALA A 99 -14.50 -10.69 -5.43
C ALA A 99 -13.25 -9.79 -5.39
N ILE A 100 -13.42 -8.48 -5.58
CA ILE A 100 -12.29 -7.53 -5.53
C ILE A 100 -11.74 -7.33 -4.11
N SER A 101 -12.59 -7.36 -3.08
CA SER A 101 -12.16 -7.22 -1.68
C SER A 101 -11.33 -8.41 -1.19
N ASN A 102 -11.48 -9.59 -1.81
CA ASN A 102 -10.71 -10.77 -1.44
C ASN A 102 -9.29 -10.77 -2.02
N VAL A 103 -9.00 -9.90 -2.99
CA VAL A 103 -7.67 -9.79 -3.60
C VAL A 103 -6.70 -9.17 -2.60
N ARG A 104 -5.48 -9.72 -2.53
CA ARG A 104 -4.42 -9.18 -1.67
C ARG A 104 -4.10 -7.74 -2.10
N THR A 105 -3.95 -6.83 -1.13
CA THR A 105 -3.68 -5.40 -1.40
C THR A 105 -2.41 -5.16 -2.22
N ASN A 106 -1.43 -6.06 -2.11
CA ASN A 106 -0.16 -5.98 -2.85
C ASN A 106 -0.31 -6.38 -4.32
N ASP A 107 -1.29 -7.23 -4.62
CA ASP A 107 -1.50 -7.80 -5.95
C ASP A 107 -2.57 -7.04 -6.73
N LEU A 108 -3.40 -6.24 -6.05
CA LEU A 108 -4.53 -5.50 -6.62
C LEU A 108 -4.15 -4.72 -7.89
N GLU A 109 -3.01 -4.04 -7.90
CA GLU A 109 -2.56 -3.28 -9.08
C GLU A 109 -2.25 -4.19 -10.26
N GLN A 110 -1.52 -5.29 -10.03
CA GLN A 110 -1.17 -6.25 -11.08
C GLN A 110 -2.39 -7.02 -11.58
N THR A 111 -3.32 -7.34 -10.67
CA THR A 111 -4.59 -7.96 -11.03
C THR A 111 -5.40 -7.04 -11.92
N LEU A 112 -5.57 -5.76 -11.55
CA LEU A 112 -6.30 -4.77 -12.36
C LEU A 112 -5.64 -4.47 -13.71
N LEU A 113 -4.30 -4.54 -13.78
CA LEU A 113 -3.55 -4.42 -15.03
C LEU A 113 -3.82 -5.57 -16.01
N ALA A 114 -4.13 -6.76 -15.50
CA ALA A 114 -4.46 -7.93 -16.31
C ALA A 114 -5.90 -7.88 -16.87
N LEU A 115 -6.76 -6.99 -16.38
CA LEU A 115 -8.14 -6.90 -16.86
C LEU A 115 -8.25 -6.23 -18.24
N PRO A 116 -9.12 -6.76 -19.13
CA PRO A 116 -9.51 -6.07 -20.35
C PRO A 116 -10.22 -4.74 -20.07
N PHE A 117 -10.07 -3.78 -20.98
CA PHE A 117 -10.70 -2.45 -20.85
C PHE A 117 -12.22 -2.50 -20.72
N SER A 118 -12.88 -3.46 -21.39
CA SER A 118 -14.33 -3.68 -21.28
C SER A 118 -14.77 -3.89 -19.84
N ASP A 119 -14.03 -4.69 -19.10
CA ASP A 119 -14.36 -5.07 -17.74
C ASP A 119 -13.96 -3.97 -16.74
N SER A 120 -12.86 -3.25 -17.02
CA SER A 120 -12.51 -2.02 -16.32
C SER A 120 -13.60 -0.94 -16.43
N LEU A 121 -14.27 -0.80 -17.58
CA LEU A 121 -15.42 0.10 -17.72
C LEU A 121 -16.62 -0.35 -16.89
N LYS A 122 -16.91 -1.66 -16.85
CA LYS A 122 -17.98 -2.21 -15.99
C LYS A 122 -17.71 -1.91 -14.52
N PHE A 123 -16.46 -2.04 -14.08
CA PHE A 123 -16.03 -1.66 -12.73
C PHE A 123 -16.38 -0.22 -12.39
N LEU A 124 -16.06 0.73 -13.29
CA LEU A 124 -16.35 2.16 -13.07
C LEU A 124 -17.85 2.43 -12.87
N CYS A 125 -18.73 1.64 -13.49
CA CYS A 125 -20.17 1.74 -13.27
C CYS A 125 -20.57 1.32 -11.85
N TYR A 126 -20.05 0.19 -11.35
CA TYR A 126 -20.36 -0.31 -10.00
C TYR A 126 -19.74 0.53 -8.88
N MET A 127 -18.61 1.19 -9.15
CA MET A 127 -17.95 2.05 -8.16
C MET A 127 -18.83 3.18 -7.65
N LYS A 128 -19.80 3.65 -8.44
CA LYS A 128 -20.78 4.64 -7.99
C LYS A 128 -21.49 4.15 -6.72
N ASP A 129 -21.96 2.91 -6.73
CA ASP A 129 -22.72 2.35 -5.61
C ASP A 129 -21.79 2.01 -4.44
N TRP A 130 -20.58 1.52 -4.72
CA TRP A 130 -19.60 1.21 -3.67
C TRP A 130 -19.02 2.43 -2.98
N SER A 131 -18.93 3.56 -3.70
CA SER A 131 -18.43 4.82 -3.13
C SER A 131 -19.32 5.36 -2.02
N LEU A 132 -20.59 4.96 -1.97
CA LEU A 132 -21.52 5.31 -0.89
C LEU A 132 -21.30 4.48 0.39
N ILE A 133 -20.46 3.44 0.34
CA ILE A 133 -20.17 2.56 1.49
C ILE A 133 -18.90 3.10 2.18
N PRO A 134 -19.01 3.74 3.36
CA PRO A 134 -17.88 4.43 4.01
C PRO A 134 -16.67 3.53 4.26
N GLU A 135 -16.91 2.27 4.61
CA GLU A 135 -15.88 1.27 4.90
C GLU A 135 -15.02 0.89 3.68
N LYS A 136 -15.53 1.11 2.47
CA LYS A 136 -14.91 0.67 1.22
C LYS A 136 -14.39 1.84 0.38
N VAL A 137 -14.58 3.09 0.82
CA VAL A 137 -14.15 4.30 0.09
C VAL A 137 -12.66 4.26 -0.26
N GLU A 138 -11.80 3.79 0.65
CA GLU A 138 -10.36 3.66 0.38
C GLU A 138 -10.07 2.68 -0.78
N LEU A 139 -10.69 1.49 -0.73
CA LEU A 139 -10.55 0.47 -1.76
C LEU A 139 -11.04 0.99 -3.11
N VAL A 140 -12.23 1.59 -3.15
CA VAL A 140 -12.80 2.16 -4.38
C VAL A 140 -11.91 3.27 -4.94
N SER A 141 -11.40 4.15 -4.08
CA SER A 141 -10.49 5.24 -4.49
C SER A 141 -9.19 4.70 -5.09
N ARG A 142 -8.63 3.63 -4.49
CA ARG A 142 -7.43 2.97 -4.99
C ARG A 142 -7.67 2.32 -6.36
N ILE A 143 -8.73 1.54 -6.51
CA ILE A 143 -9.08 0.89 -7.78
C ILE A 143 -9.34 1.96 -8.85
N ALA A 144 -10.11 3.01 -8.54
CA ALA A 144 -10.37 4.11 -9.46
C ALA A 144 -9.06 4.77 -9.93
N THR A 145 -8.12 5.00 -9.02
CA THR A 145 -6.82 5.59 -9.34
C THR A 145 -6.01 4.71 -10.29
N ILE A 146 -5.97 3.40 -10.03
CA ILE A 146 -5.27 2.42 -10.88
C ILE A 146 -5.91 2.39 -12.28
N ILE A 147 -7.22 2.21 -12.38
CA ILE A 147 -7.93 2.16 -13.68
C ILE A 147 -7.73 3.46 -14.48
N LEU A 148 -7.79 4.61 -13.83
CA LEU A 148 -7.58 5.91 -14.47
C LEU A 148 -6.15 6.06 -15.01
N GLN A 149 -5.16 5.55 -14.28
CA GLN A 149 -3.75 5.60 -14.68
C GLN A 149 -3.44 4.60 -15.80
N THR A 150 -3.95 3.38 -15.73
CA THR A 150 -3.65 2.31 -16.70
C THR A 150 -4.40 2.50 -18.02
N HIS A 151 -5.68 2.88 -17.97
CA HIS A 151 -6.54 2.99 -19.16
C HIS A 151 -6.78 4.43 -19.62
N HIS A 152 -5.92 5.39 -19.24
CA HIS A 152 -6.11 6.81 -19.54
C HIS A 152 -6.47 7.09 -21.02
N ASN A 153 -5.67 6.54 -21.94
CA ASN A 153 -5.87 6.74 -23.38
C ASN A 153 -7.22 6.21 -23.87
N GLN A 154 -7.65 5.06 -23.37
CA GLN A 154 -8.91 4.41 -23.76
C GLN A 154 -10.12 5.13 -23.15
N LEU A 155 -9.98 5.68 -21.94
CA LEU A 155 -11.04 6.46 -21.28
C LEU A 155 -11.28 7.80 -21.97
N VAL A 156 -10.23 8.46 -22.45
CA VAL A 156 -10.35 9.76 -23.13
C VAL A 156 -11.05 9.61 -24.50
N THR A 157 -10.78 8.52 -25.21
CA THR A 157 -11.37 8.24 -26.53
C THR A 157 -12.80 7.70 -26.45
N THR A 158 -13.22 7.16 -25.31
CA THR A 158 -14.55 6.56 -25.12
C THR A 158 -15.56 7.59 -24.60
N PRO A 159 -16.54 8.04 -25.40
CA PRO A 159 -17.48 9.07 -24.96
C PRO A 159 -18.41 8.62 -23.82
N SER A 160 -18.76 7.33 -23.76
CA SER A 160 -19.62 6.76 -22.72
C SER A 160 -18.98 6.74 -21.33
N ALA A 161 -17.65 6.81 -21.24
CA ALA A 161 -16.94 6.87 -19.95
C ALA A 161 -17.06 8.23 -19.27
N ARG A 162 -17.21 9.32 -20.04
CA ARG A 162 -17.26 10.70 -19.52
C ARG A 162 -18.34 10.95 -18.45
N PRO A 163 -19.62 10.59 -18.66
CA PRO A 163 -20.64 10.80 -17.65
C PRO A 163 -20.38 9.97 -16.38
N ILE A 164 -19.89 8.73 -16.53
CA ILE A 164 -19.56 7.84 -15.41
C ILE A 164 -18.46 8.47 -14.55
N LEU A 165 -17.37 8.94 -15.19
CA LEU A 165 -16.26 9.59 -14.51
C LEU A 165 -16.66 10.90 -13.84
N SER A 166 -17.55 11.68 -14.43
CA SER A 166 -18.03 12.92 -13.83
C SER A 166 -18.79 12.66 -12.53
N VAL A 167 -19.70 11.69 -12.54
CA VAL A 167 -20.46 11.30 -11.34
C VAL A 167 -19.53 10.73 -10.28
N LEU A 168 -18.62 9.84 -10.69
CA LEU A 168 -17.67 9.20 -9.78
C LEU A 168 -16.73 10.21 -9.12
N ARG A 169 -16.25 11.22 -9.86
CA ARG A 169 -15.42 12.30 -9.32
C ARG A 169 -16.12 13.02 -8.17
N ASP A 170 -17.38 13.40 -8.38
CA ASP A 170 -18.11 14.22 -7.42
C ASP A 170 -18.42 13.42 -6.14
N ILE A 171 -18.79 12.14 -6.28
CA ILE A 171 -19.05 11.26 -5.12
C ILE A 171 -17.74 10.93 -4.38
N LEU A 172 -16.70 10.44 -5.07
CA LEU A 172 -15.45 10.07 -4.42
C LEU A 172 -14.80 11.25 -3.72
N TYR A 173 -14.80 12.44 -4.34
CA TYR A 173 -14.22 13.62 -3.70
C TYR A 173 -14.96 13.99 -2.40
N SER A 174 -16.28 13.92 -2.41
CA SER A 174 -17.11 14.19 -1.23
C SER A 174 -16.82 13.21 -0.10
N GLU A 175 -16.81 11.91 -0.39
CA GLU A 175 -16.63 10.85 0.62
C GLU A 175 -15.21 10.81 1.17
N ILE A 176 -14.19 10.97 0.31
CA ILE A 176 -12.79 11.08 0.75
C ILE A 176 -12.61 12.29 1.65
N LYS A 177 -13.24 13.42 1.31
CA LYS A 177 -13.18 14.64 2.13
C LYS A 177 -13.83 14.41 3.49
N ALA A 178 -15.01 13.79 3.55
CA ALA A 178 -15.69 13.46 4.80
C ALA A 178 -14.83 12.54 5.69
N CYS A 179 -14.20 11.53 5.10
CA CYS A 179 -13.29 10.63 5.80
C CYS A 179 -12.06 11.39 6.33
N LYS A 180 -11.43 12.22 5.49
CA LYS A 180 -10.29 13.07 5.87
C LYS A 180 -10.64 14.02 7.01
N ASP A 181 -11.80 14.67 6.95
CA ASP A 181 -12.23 15.64 7.96
C ASP A 181 -12.48 14.95 9.30
N THR A 182 -13.09 13.75 9.28
CA THR A 182 -13.31 12.92 10.49
C THR A 182 -11.98 12.49 11.12
N ILE A 183 -11.06 11.94 10.32
CA ILE A 183 -9.74 11.51 10.79
C ILE A 183 -8.95 12.72 11.30
N GLY A 184 -8.98 13.83 10.56
CA GLY A 184 -8.27 15.06 10.91
C GLY A 184 -8.77 15.68 12.21
N PHE A 185 -10.09 15.72 12.41
CA PHE A 185 -10.69 16.18 13.67
C PHE A 185 -10.31 15.28 14.84
N ASN A 186 -10.42 13.96 14.69
CA ASN A 186 -10.07 13.00 15.73
C ASN A 186 -8.59 13.07 16.09
N LEU A 187 -7.72 13.21 15.09
CA LEU A 187 -6.28 13.37 15.30
C LEU A 187 -5.97 14.66 16.08
N ALA A 188 -6.56 15.79 15.68
CA ALA A 188 -6.39 17.05 16.39
C ALA A 188 -6.91 16.99 17.84
N ALA A 189 -8.04 16.31 18.07
CA ALA A 189 -8.58 16.09 19.40
C ALA A 189 -7.64 15.24 20.26
N MET A 190 -7.12 14.13 19.72
CA MET A 190 -6.16 13.27 20.42
C MET A 190 -4.84 14.01 20.71
N ASP A 191 -4.32 14.79 19.76
CA ASP A 191 -3.13 15.62 19.96
C ASP A 191 -3.34 16.67 21.04
N HIS A 192 -4.52 17.29 21.09
CA HIS A 192 -4.87 18.23 22.14
C HIS A 192 -4.96 17.56 23.52
N VAL A 193 -5.62 16.39 23.61
CA VAL A 193 -5.68 15.60 24.84
C VAL A 193 -4.28 15.21 25.31
N LYS A 194 -3.41 14.78 24.38
CA LYS A 194 -2.01 14.46 24.67
C LYS A 194 -1.25 15.66 25.22
N GLN A 195 -1.39 16.84 24.60
CA GLN A 195 -0.78 18.08 25.10
C GLN A 195 -1.27 18.46 26.50
N MET A 196 -2.58 18.30 26.77
CA MET A 196 -3.13 18.53 28.11
C MET A 196 -2.57 17.55 29.15
N MET A 197 -2.42 16.27 28.79
CA MET A 197 -1.82 15.25 29.64
C MET A 197 -0.35 15.55 29.92
N ASP A 198 0.42 15.92 28.90
CA ASP A 198 1.83 16.31 29.04
C ASP A 198 1.98 17.56 29.92
N ALA A 199 1.07 18.53 29.81
CA ALA A 199 1.04 19.71 30.66
C ALA A 199 0.75 19.37 32.13
N ARG A 200 -0.25 18.51 32.38
CA ARG A 200 -0.67 18.09 33.74
C ARG A 200 0.23 17.06 34.40
N SER A 201 1.03 16.32 33.63
CA SER A 201 1.91 15.29 34.16
C SER A 201 3.07 15.92 34.94
N ASP A 202 3.25 15.59 36.22
CA ASP A 202 4.43 15.96 37.04
C ASP A 202 5.64 15.06 36.75
N ALA A 203 5.77 14.58 35.51
CA ALA A 203 6.88 13.73 35.12
C ALA A 203 8.23 14.49 35.28
N PRO A 204 9.19 13.95 36.05
CA PRO A 204 10.44 14.66 36.39
C PRO A 204 11.38 14.94 35.20
N PHE A 205 11.03 14.49 34.00
CA PHE A 205 11.88 14.52 32.80
C PHE A 205 11.27 15.31 31.61
N LYS A 206 10.33 16.24 31.84
CA LYS A 206 9.75 17.10 30.80
C LYS A 206 10.79 17.73 29.86
N ASP A 207 11.89 18.23 30.42
CA ASP A 207 12.99 18.86 29.67
C ASP A 207 14.15 17.92 29.35
N ALA A 208 14.06 16.61 29.61
CA ALA A 208 15.21 15.73 29.40
C ALA A 208 15.69 15.76 27.95
N LYS A 209 14.77 15.81 26.97
CA LYS A 209 15.13 15.91 25.55
C LYS A 209 15.76 17.26 25.20
N ALA A 210 15.22 18.36 25.72
CA ALA A 210 15.73 19.71 25.51
C ALA A 210 17.12 19.89 26.17
N LYS A 211 17.27 19.46 27.43
CA LYS A 211 18.54 19.46 28.17
C LYS A 211 19.58 18.56 27.52
N LEU A 212 19.20 17.40 26.98
CA LEU A 212 20.13 16.49 26.28
C LEU A 212 20.63 17.10 24.96
N LEU A 213 19.75 17.78 24.21
CA LEU A 213 20.14 18.58 23.04
C LEU A 213 21.07 19.74 23.41
N GLU A 214 20.78 20.43 24.51
CA GLU A 214 21.60 21.52 25.01
C GLU A 214 22.99 21.02 25.43
N ILE A 215 23.06 19.92 26.20
CA ILE A 215 24.32 19.27 26.60
C ILE A 215 25.14 18.85 25.38
N ARG A 216 24.50 18.23 24.36
CA ARG A 216 25.18 17.86 23.11
C ARG A 216 25.73 19.10 22.39
N SER A 217 24.97 20.19 22.33
CA SER A 217 25.41 21.43 21.69
C SER A 217 26.60 22.09 22.44
N GLN A 218 26.57 22.08 23.78
CA GLN A 218 27.65 22.61 24.61
C GLN A 218 28.91 21.75 24.49
N GLN A 219 28.78 20.42 24.43
CA GLN A 219 29.90 19.50 24.21
C GLN A 219 30.50 19.70 22.82
N ALA A 220 29.69 19.87 21.77
CA ALA A 220 30.18 20.15 20.42
C ALA A 220 30.98 21.48 20.36
N LYS A 221 30.48 22.55 20.99
CA LYS A 221 31.19 23.84 21.10
C LYS A 221 32.51 23.72 21.88
N ARG A 222 32.53 22.93 22.97
CA ARG A 222 33.75 22.64 23.74
C ARG A 222 34.78 21.83 22.94
N MET A 223 34.32 20.92 22.09
CA MET A 223 35.21 20.13 21.21
C MET A 223 35.79 20.99 20.08
N ALA A 224 34.97 21.86 19.47
CA ALA A 224 35.42 22.79 18.43
C ALA A 224 36.46 23.79 18.97
N SER A 225 36.18 24.45 20.10
CA SER A 225 37.13 25.39 20.73
C SER A 225 38.46 24.75 21.14
N ARG A 226 38.45 23.49 21.61
CA ARG A 226 39.67 22.70 21.86
C ARG A 226 40.42 22.34 20.58
N GLY A 227 39.71 22.13 19.48
CA GLY A 227 40.28 21.93 18.15
C GLY A 227 41.01 23.18 17.65
N ASP A 228 40.37 24.34 17.77
CA ASP A 228 40.91 25.64 17.35
C ASP A 228 42.15 26.02 18.16
N THR A 229 42.15 25.84 19.48
CA THR A 229 43.35 26.09 20.30
C THR A 229 44.51 25.15 19.96
N LYS A 230 44.24 23.89 19.60
CA LYS A 230 45.29 22.96 19.15
C LYS A 230 45.83 23.33 17.77
N MET A 231 44.97 23.76 16.85
CA MET A 231 45.33 24.25 15.53
C MET A 231 46.17 25.54 15.62
N GLU A 232 45.78 26.47 16.48
CA GLU A 232 46.50 27.73 16.70
C GLU A 232 47.88 27.49 17.33
N LYS A 233 47.97 26.59 18.32
CA LYS A 233 49.26 26.17 18.89
C LYS A 233 50.16 25.48 17.85
N LYS A 234 49.61 24.66 16.96
CA LYS A 234 50.36 24.05 15.85
C LYS A 234 50.85 25.09 14.84
N ARG A 235 50.02 26.09 14.51
CA ARG A 235 50.39 27.22 13.64
C ARG A 235 51.52 28.05 14.24
N LYS A 236 51.40 28.45 15.52
CA LYS A 236 52.46 29.17 16.26
C LYS A 236 53.76 28.36 16.32
N LYS A 237 53.70 27.05 16.54
CA LYS A 237 54.89 26.17 16.53
C LYS A 237 55.52 26.04 15.14
N LYS A 238 54.72 26.04 14.07
CA LYS A 238 55.21 26.00 12.68
C LYS A 238 55.85 27.33 12.27
N GLN A 239 55.29 28.45 12.72
CA GLN A 239 55.82 29.79 12.46
C GLN A 239 57.14 30.03 13.21
N LYS A 240 57.24 29.60 14.48
CA LYS A 240 58.49 29.64 15.25
C LYS A 240 59.61 28.80 14.61
N LYS A 241 59.28 27.63 14.05
CA LYS A 241 60.23 26.80 13.29
C LYS A 241 60.71 27.44 11.98
N LEU A 242 59.87 28.26 11.34
CA LEU A 242 60.25 28.99 10.11
C LEU A 242 61.18 30.17 10.43
N GLU A 243 60.94 30.87 11.54
CA GLU A 243 61.81 31.94 12.04
C GLU A 243 63.18 31.40 12.50
N GLU A 244 63.21 30.26 13.20
CA GLU A 244 64.46 29.60 13.59
C GLU A 244 65.25 29.03 12.39
N GLY A 245 64.56 28.67 11.29
CA GLY A 245 65.19 28.21 10.05
C GLY A 245 65.80 29.33 9.19
N GLN A 246 65.31 30.57 9.30
CA GLN A 246 65.87 31.72 8.58
C GLN A 246 67.18 32.23 9.19
N HIS A 247 67.44 31.99 10.47
CA HIS A 247 68.73 32.32 11.09
C HIS A 247 69.85 31.30 10.82
N GLY A 248 69.54 30.14 10.23
CA GLY A 248 70.53 29.11 9.88
C GLY A 248 71.11 29.23 8.47
N HIS A 249 70.65 30.18 7.64
CA HIS A 249 71.06 30.29 6.23
C HIS A 249 71.79 31.60 5.89
N ALA A 250 72.35 32.28 6.90
CA ALA A 250 73.18 33.47 6.75
C ALA A 250 74.59 33.26 7.32
N LEU A 251 75.23 32.13 7.00
CA LEU A 251 76.68 31.93 7.11
C LEU A 251 77.11 30.96 6.00
N PHE A 252 77.29 31.49 4.80
CA PHE A 252 78.31 31.12 3.83
C PHE A 252 78.57 32.33 2.93
#